data_AF-A0AAJ8DP12-F1
#
_entry.id   AF-A0AAJ8DP12-F1
#
_cell.length_a   1.000
_cell.length_b   1.000
_cell.length_c   1.000
_cell.angle_alpha   90.00
_cell.angle_beta   90.00
_cell.angle_gamma   90.00
#
_symmetry.space_group_name_H-M   'P 1'
#
loop_
_entity.id
_entity.type
_entity.pdbx_description
1 polymer ?
#
loop_
_entity_poly.entity_id
_entity_poly.type
_entity_poly.pdbx_seq_one_letter_code
_entity_poly.pdbx_strand_id
1 'polypeptide(L)'
;MVHLDSHPDLLIPVNMSADTVFDKEKLFSELSIENWIMPMVYAGHVSGVAWLHPYWAQQIREGEHRMAVGRDSSTTTIRVTSTDNYFLSDGLYVCEKQLENSKPLRLNVVKVNPVKPGHLSLTEKKTKEDTKRWLAKRRRTECDKAGEASCSEPLSTASNTLQPAEGSNIKEEQWSNGTGLGDDEDEGSTSYVVKRISAFLIETEPYILDIDLDFFSCKNPFKELYTQEEFAILKELYNFTAPSPDADEEELDECVDRRVHQLEDLEAAFADLLEDDGEEMVTRWASNPGMASLAQLVFSLKSRNPCPDYEMVHQAGLTCDSVELPHHISTDEEIDRLISAVQLFLTPLPKPTLITMSRSSLDEYCPVEQVDSVQSRVLAVLEALYGPLDLHKDYENNSTETLDCQPQAS
;
A
#
# COMPACT_ATOMS: atom_id res chain seq x y z
N MET A 1 -15.51 5.01 -2.11
CA MET A 1 -14.46 4.97 -1.08
C MET A 1 -13.36 5.95 -1.46
N VAL A 2 -12.81 6.65 -0.48
CA VAL A 2 -11.58 7.45 -0.61
C VAL A 2 -10.54 6.72 0.24
N HIS A 3 -9.50 6.18 -0.40
CA HIS A 3 -8.48 5.33 0.21
C HIS A 3 -7.15 6.08 0.25
N LEU A 4 -6.57 6.31 1.42
CA LEU A 4 -5.25 6.94 1.58
C LEU A 4 -4.25 5.88 1.99
N ASP A 5 -3.35 5.52 1.07
CA ASP A 5 -2.46 4.39 1.28
C ASP A 5 -1.23 4.49 0.36
N SER A 6 -0.11 3.89 0.76
CA SER A 6 1.02 3.63 -0.14
C SER A 6 0.76 2.49 -1.13
N HIS A 7 -0.24 1.65 -0.90
CA HIS A 7 -0.64 0.47 -1.68
C HIS A 7 -2.07 0.63 -2.22
N PRO A 8 -2.42 0.04 -3.38
CA PRO A 8 -3.77 0.18 -3.91
C PRO A 8 -4.84 -0.65 -3.16
N ASP A 9 -4.44 -1.82 -2.63
CA ASP A 9 -5.29 -2.88 -2.03
C ASP A 9 -6.45 -3.34 -2.91
N LEU A 10 -6.18 -3.38 -4.21
CA LEU A 10 -7.14 -3.73 -5.24
C LEU A 10 -6.93 -5.15 -5.80
N LEU A 11 -6.05 -5.96 -5.20
CA LEU A 11 -5.87 -7.35 -5.61
C LEU A 11 -7.08 -8.21 -5.23
N ILE A 12 -7.09 -9.43 -5.76
CA ILE A 12 -8.11 -10.44 -5.49
C ILE A 12 -7.36 -11.76 -5.24
N PRO A 13 -7.72 -12.56 -4.23
CA PRO A 13 -7.12 -13.88 -4.09
C PRO A 13 -7.50 -14.74 -5.30
N VAL A 14 -6.49 -15.15 -6.09
CA VAL A 14 -6.68 -15.77 -7.41
C VAL A 14 -7.55 -17.02 -7.38
N ASN A 15 -7.52 -17.76 -6.27
CA ASN A 15 -8.23 -19.02 -6.06
C ASN A 15 -9.57 -18.87 -5.30
N MET A 16 -9.93 -17.66 -4.86
CA MET A 16 -11.17 -17.45 -4.10
C MET A 16 -12.39 -17.47 -5.02
N SER A 17 -13.27 -18.44 -4.81
CA SER A 17 -14.59 -18.53 -5.45
C SER A 17 -15.42 -17.26 -5.20
N ALA A 18 -16.10 -16.75 -6.24
CA ALA A 18 -16.94 -15.56 -6.15
C ALA A 18 -18.09 -15.70 -5.12
N ASP A 19 -18.61 -16.91 -4.94
CA ASP A 19 -19.67 -17.19 -3.96
C ASP A 19 -19.20 -16.99 -2.50
N THR A 20 -17.88 -17.04 -2.24
CA THR A 20 -17.29 -16.80 -0.91
C THR A 20 -17.58 -15.39 -0.40
N VAL A 21 -17.71 -14.39 -1.29
CA VAL A 21 -17.98 -12.99 -0.90
C VAL A 21 -19.25 -12.83 -0.08
N PHE A 22 -20.21 -13.72 -0.24
CA PHE A 22 -21.48 -13.67 0.47
C PHE A 22 -21.52 -14.53 1.74
N ASP A 23 -20.41 -15.19 2.08
CA ASP A 23 -20.21 -15.90 3.33
C ASP A 23 -19.16 -15.17 4.17
N LYS A 24 -19.59 -14.47 5.22
CA LYS A 24 -18.73 -13.63 6.04
C LYS A 24 -17.52 -14.37 6.61
N GLU A 25 -17.73 -15.56 7.19
CA GLU A 25 -16.66 -16.26 7.92
C GLU A 25 -15.66 -16.86 6.93
N LYS A 26 -16.16 -17.39 5.80
CA LYS A 26 -15.29 -17.88 4.73
C LYS A 26 -14.53 -16.75 4.04
N LEU A 27 -15.18 -15.60 3.82
CA LEU A 27 -14.53 -14.43 3.25
C LEU A 27 -13.37 -13.98 4.14
N PHE A 28 -13.59 -13.87 5.45
CA PHE A 28 -12.53 -13.42 6.36
C PHE A 28 -11.32 -14.35 6.40
N SER A 29 -11.50 -15.66 6.19
CA SER A 29 -10.37 -16.60 6.11
C SER A 29 -9.57 -16.54 4.80
N GLU A 30 -10.12 -15.92 3.76
CA GLU A 30 -9.54 -15.90 2.41
C GLU A 30 -8.96 -14.53 2.03
N LEU A 31 -9.22 -13.50 2.85
CA LEU A 31 -8.73 -12.16 2.62
C LEU A 31 -7.42 -11.87 3.35
N SER A 32 -6.64 -11.00 2.74
CA SER A 32 -5.48 -10.33 3.31
C SER A 32 -5.66 -8.81 3.18
N ILE A 33 -4.73 -8.07 3.76
CA ILE A 33 -4.74 -6.60 3.78
C ILE A 33 -4.71 -5.96 2.39
N GLU A 34 -4.21 -6.68 1.37
CA GLU A 34 -4.04 -6.18 0.00
C GLU A 34 -5.23 -6.45 -0.94
N ASN A 35 -6.26 -7.18 -0.49
CA ASN A 35 -7.25 -7.77 -1.40
C ASN A 35 -8.73 -7.71 -0.93
N TRP A 36 -9.03 -6.87 0.05
CA TRP A 36 -10.37 -6.78 0.66
C TRP A 36 -11.33 -5.81 -0.06
N ILE A 37 -10.82 -4.84 -0.84
CA ILE A 37 -11.67 -3.83 -1.50
C ILE A 37 -12.49 -4.44 -2.64
N MET A 38 -11.89 -5.27 -3.49
CA MET A 38 -12.56 -5.86 -4.66
C MET A 38 -13.77 -6.75 -4.31
N PRO A 39 -13.73 -7.59 -3.27
CA PRO A 39 -14.92 -8.27 -2.74
C PRO A 39 -16.09 -7.31 -2.43
N MET A 40 -15.83 -6.14 -1.85
CA MET A 40 -16.88 -5.15 -1.57
C MET A 40 -17.48 -4.55 -2.85
N VAL A 41 -16.66 -4.38 -3.90
CA VAL A 41 -17.12 -3.95 -5.22
C VAL A 41 -18.01 -5.02 -5.84
N TYR A 42 -17.58 -6.28 -5.82
CA TYR A 42 -18.35 -7.40 -6.36
C TYR A 42 -19.71 -7.58 -5.64
N ALA A 43 -19.72 -7.42 -4.31
CA ALA A 43 -20.94 -7.42 -3.49
C ALA A 43 -21.87 -6.22 -3.78
N GLY A 44 -21.38 -5.19 -4.48
CA GLY A 44 -22.14 -3.98 -4.81
C GLY A 44 -22.20 -2.94 -3.69
N HIS A 45 -21.31 -3.01 -2.69
CA HIS A 45 -21.20 -2.03 -1.62
C HIS A 45 -20.40 -0.79 -2.04
N VAL A 46 -19.47 -0.94 -2.99
CA VAL A 46 -18.62 0.14 -3.50
C VAL A 46 -18.68 0.14 -5.03
N SER A 47 -19.04 1.27 -5.64
CA SER A 47 -19.04 1.45 -7.10
C SER A 47 -17.87 2.31 -7.60
N GLY A 48 -17.11 2.88 -6.68
CA GLY A 48 -15.95 3.70 -7.00
C GLY A 48 -14.96 3.79 -5.85
N VAL A 49 -13.68 3.72 -6.21
CA VAL A 49 -12.54 3.93 -5.32
C VAL A 49 -11.73 5.11 -5.82
N ALA A 50 -11.42 6.06 -4.95
CA ALA A 50 -10.40 7.06 -5.20
C ALA A 50 -9.18 6.72 -4.34
N TRP A 51 -8.13 6.21 -4.97
CA TRP A 51 -6.87 5.89 -4.30
C TRP A 51 -5.99 7.14 -4.30
N LEU A 52 -5.79 7.72 -3.13
CA LEU A 52 -4.93 8.85 -2.87
C LEU A 52 -3.59 8.31 -2.38
N HIS A 53 -2.60 8.34 -3.25
CA HIS A 53 -1.31 7.76 -2.98
C HIS A 53 -0.25 8.85 -2.78
N PRO A 54 0.76 8.63 -1.92
CA PRO A 54 1.88 9.54 -1.78
C PRO A 54 2.77 9.50 -3.04
N TYR A 55 3.62 10.51 -3.21
CA TYR A 55 4.44 10.67 -4.42
C TYR A 55 5.44 9.53 -4.69
N TRP A 56 5.71 8.67 -3.71
CA TRP A 56 6.60 7.51 -3.83
C TRP A 56 5.89 6.22 -4.24
N ALA A 57 4.56 6.17 -4.20
CA ALA A 57 3.75 5.02 -4.63
C ALA A 57 3.35 5.20 -6.10
N GLN A 58 3.61 4.18 -6.93
CA GLN A 58 3.47 4.26 -8.40
C GLN A 58 2.94 2.96 -9.03
N GLN A 59 2.31 2.10 -8.24
CA GLN A 59 1.84 0.77 -8.69
C GLN A 59 0.76 0.87 -9.78
N ILE A 60 -0.09 1.90 -9.74
CA ILE A 60 -1.08 2.19 -10.79
C ILE A 60 -0.88 3.62 -11.25
N ARG A 61 -0.98 3.84 -12.56
CA ARG A 61 -0.83 5.15 -13.19
C ARG A 61 -1.89 6.13 -12.71
N GLU A 62 -1.53 7.40 -12.47
CA GLU A 62 -2.50 8.44 -12.13
C GLU A 62 -3.52 8.67 -13.24
N GLY A 63 -4.80 8.87 -12.87
CA GLY A 63 -5.87 9.01 -13.85
C GLY A 63 -7.20 8.43 -13.40
N GLU A 64 -8.20 8.55 -14.28
CA GLU A 64 -9.45 7.82 -14.17
C GLU A 64 -9.33 6.50 -14.93
N HIS A 65 -9.64 5.42 -14.24
CA HIS A 65 -9.66 4.06 -14.75
C HIS A 65 -11.08 3.49 -14.63
N ARG A 66 -11.48 2.71 -15.62
CA ARG A 66 -12.79 2.09 -15.67
C ARG A 66 -12.61 0.62 -15.95
N MET A 67 -13.18 -0.19 -15.10
CA MET A 67 -13.16 -1.64 -15.22
C MET A 67 -14.49 -2.21 -14.73
N ALA A 68 -14.73 -3.48 -15.01
CA ALA A 68 -15.76 -4.26 -14.36
C ALA A 68 -15.13 -5.31 -13.46
N VAL A 69 -15.80 -5.61 -12.35
CA VAL A 69 -15.48 -6.70 -11.42
C VAL A 69 -16.60 -7.72 -11.49
N GLY A 70 -16.28 -8.99 -11.65
CA GLY A 70 -17.32 -10.02 -11.79
C GLY A 70 -16.79 -11.43 -11.60
N ARG A 71 -17.69 -12.41 -11.75
CA ARG A 71 -17.35 -13.83 -11.68
C ARG A 71 -16.92 -14.30 -13.06
N ASP A 72 -15.73 -14.86 -13.16
CA ASP A 72 -15.33 -15.55 -14.39
C ASP A 72 -16.16 -16.83 -14.57
N SER A 73 -16.80 -16.95 -15.74
CA SER A 73 -17.60 -18.12 -16.13
C SER A 73 -16.81 -19.43 -16.18
N SER A 74 -15.48 -19.37 -16.37
CA SER A 74 -14.63 -20.56 -16.51
C SER A 74 -14.10 -21.09 -15.18
N THR A 75 -13.57 -20.20 -14.33
CA THR A 75 -12.95 -20.56 -13.04
C THR A 75 -13.88 -20.37 -11.84
N THR A 76 -14.98 -19.63 -12.01
CA THR A 76 -15.91 -19.23 -10.94
C THR A 76 -15.34 -18.29 -9.86
N THR A 77 -14.12 -17.79 -10.05
CA THR A 77 -13.47 -16.83 -9.15
C THR A 77 -13.76 -15.39 -9.57
N ILE A 78 -13.35 -14.41 -8.76
CA ILE A 78 -13.53 -12.99 -9.10
C ILE A 78 -12.37 -12.53 -9.99
N ARG A 79 -12.71 -11.80 -11.06
CA ARG A 79 -11.78 -11.23 -12.02
C ARG A 79 -12.19 -9.81 -12.41
N VAL A 80 -11.29 -9.11 -13.07
CA VAL A 80 -11.51 -7.74 -13.56
C VAL A 80 -11.28 -7.63 -15.06
N THR A 81 -11.83 -6.59 -15.67
CA THR A 81 -11.57 -6.28 -17.09
C THR A 81 -10.45 -5.25 -17.29
N SER A 82 -9.72 -4.88 -16.23
CA SER A 82 -8.68 -3.84 -16.33
C SER A 82 -7.43 -4.37 -17.02
N THR A 83 -6.91 -3.59 -17.95
CA THR A 83 -5.66 -3.87 -18.68
C THR A 83 -4.46 -3.18 -18.04
N ASP A 84 -4.61 -2.57 -16.85
CA ASP A 84 -3.46 -2.05 -16.12
C ASP A 84 -2.54 -3.20 -15.69
N ASN A 85 -1.23 -2.98 -15.79
CA ASN A 85 -0.23 -4.00 -15.43
C ASN A 85 -0.43 -4.56 -14.01
N TYR A 86 -0.92 -3.73 -13.08
CA TYR A 86 -1.25 -4.14 -11.71
C TYR A 86 -2.23 -5.32 -11.63
N PHE A 87 -3.16 -5.47 -12.58
CA PHE A 87 -4.09 -6.61 -12.61
C PHE A 87 -3.59 -7.72 -13.54
N LEU A 88 -2.86 -7.37 -14.60
CA LEU A 88 -2.30 -8.34 -15.53
C LEU A 88 -1.19 -9.18 -14.89
N SER A 89 -0.34 -8.56 -14.06
CA SER A 89 0.79 -9.25 -13.41
C SER A 89 0.36 -10.22 -12.32
N ASP A 90 -0.85 -10.07 -11.77
CA ASP A 90 -1.48 -11.01 -10.83
C ASP A 90 -2.47 -11.99 -11.51
N GLY A 91 -2.55 -11.97 -12.84
CA GLY A 91 -3.44 -12.87 -13.59
C GLY A 91 -4.93 -12.64 -13.33
N LEU A 92 -5.32 -11.41 -13.01
CA LEU A 92 -6.69 -11.05 -12.61
C LEU A 92 -7.57 -10.58 -13.78
N TYR A 93 -6.99 -10.38 -14.96
CA TYR A 93 -7.74 -9.95 -16.15
C TYR A 93 -8.50 -11.11 -16.79
N VAL A 94 -9.75 -10.82 -17.20
CA VAL A 94 -10.50 -11.61 -18.17
C VAL A 94 -11.27 -10.67 -19.09
N CYS A 95 -11.61 -11.15 -20.29
CA CYS A 95 -12.41 -10.35 -21.22
C CYS A 95 -13.86 -10.19 -20.71
N GLU A 96 -14.51 -9.08 -21.07
CA GLU A 96 -15.86 -8.76 -20.59
C GLU A 96 -16.90 -9.85 -20.93
N LYS A 97 -16.70 -10.60 -22.02
CA LYS A 97 -17.59 -11.67 -22.47
C LYS A 97 -17.61 -12.87 -21.52
N GLN A 98 -16.55 -13.07 -20.75
CA GLN A 98 -16.40 -14.17 -19.78
C GLN A 98 -16.87 -13.77 -18.38
N LEU A 99 -17.21 -12.49 -18.17
CA LEU A 99 -17.51 -11.93 -16.87
C LEU A 99 -19.02 -11.93 -16.57
N GLU A 100 -19.42 -12.77 -15.63
CA GLU A 100 -20.78 -12.86 -15.11
C GLU A 100 -21.00 -11.95 -13.90
N ASN A 101 -22.25 -11.54 -13.66
CA ASN A 101 -22.63 -10.66 -12.53
C ASN A 101 -21.81 -9.37 -12.42
N SER A 102 -21.34 -8.87 -13.57
CA SER A 102 -20.45 -7.72 -13.71
C SER A 102 -20.94 -6.48 -12.95
N LYS A 103 -20.03 -5.88 -12.19
CA LYS A 103 -20.18 -4.62 -11.45
C LYS A 103 -19.22 -3.58 -12.01
N PRO A 104 -19.70 -2.44 -12.53
CA PRO A 104 -18.80 -1.39 -12.98
C PRO A 104 -18.09 -0.75 -11.78
N LEU A 105 -16.78 -0.55 -11.93
CA LEU A 105 -15.91 0.13 -10.98
C LEU A 105 -15.25 1.34 -11.65
N ARG A 106 -15.38 2.51 -11.02
CA ARG A 106 -14.60 3.70 -11.36
C ARG A 106 -13.47 3.86 -10.35
N LEU A 107 -12.23 3.72 -10.80
CA LEU A 107 -11.04 3.97 -10.02
C LEU A 107 -10.46 5.34 -10.38
N ASN A 108 -10.13 6.17 -9.39
CA ASN A 108 -9.46 7.45 -9.60
C ASN A 108 -8.16 7.45 -8.80
N VAL A 109 -7.03 7.40 -9.50
CA VAL A 109 -5.70 7.37 -8.91
C VAL A 109 -5.17 8.79 -8.85
N VAL A 110 -4.94 9.29 -7.63
CA VAL A 110 -4.63 10.69 -7.37
C VAL A 110 -3.40 10.79 -6.46
N LYS A 111 -2.28 11.24 -7.05
CA LYS A 111 -1.08 11.57 -6.28
C LYS A 111 -1.35 12.68 -5.26
N VAL A 112 -0.75 12.58 -4.08
CA VAL A 112 -0.78 13.60 -3.02
C VAL A 112 0.65 14.00 -2.68
N ASN A 113 0.93 15.30 -2.77
CA ASN A 113 2.20 15.88 -2.39
C ASN A 113 2.13 16.52 -1.00
N PRO A 114 3.22 16.48 -0.21
CA PRO A 114 3.31 17.24 1.03
C PRO A 114 3.18 18.74 0.76
N VAL A 115 2.51 19.48 1.66
CA VAL A 115 2.41 20.94 1.54
C VAL A 115 3.80 21.58 1.44
N LYS A 116 3.97 22.54 0.52
CA LYS A 116 5.26 23.22 0.30
C LYS A 116 5.72 23.97 1.56
N PRO A 117 7.01 23.90 1.93
CA PRO A 117 7.55 24.70 3.03
C PRO A 117 7.35 26.20 2.77
N GLY A 118 6.62 26.89 3.65
CA GLY A 118 6.42 28.35 3.59
C GLY A 118 5.07 28.83 3.03
N HIS A 119 4.26 27.95 2.43
CA HIS A 119 2.90 28.29 1.99
C HIS A 119 1.88 28.10 3.12
N LEU A 120 2.09 28.82 4.24
CA LEU A 120 1.12 28.97 5.33
C LEU A 120 0.41 30.32 5.16
N SER A 121 -0.61 30.38 4.30
CA SER A 121 -1.45 31.57 4.13
C SER A 121 -2.12 31.96 5.46
N LEU A 122 -2.56 33.22 5.58
CA LEU A 122 -3.03 33.81 6.86
C LEU A 122 -4.27 33.10 7.46
N THR A 123 -5.03 32.37 6.66
CA THR A 123 -6.11 31.46 7.09
C THR A 123 -5.59 30.16 7.71
N GLU A 124 -4.39 29.72 7.34
CA GLU A 124 -3.75 28.45 7.71
C GLU A 124 -2.95 28.53 9.03
N LYS A 125 -2.56 29.74 9.46
CA LYS A 125 -1.97 29.96 10.80
C LYS A 125 -2.98 29.76 11.92
N LYS A 126 -4.24 30.14 11.69
CA LYS A 126 -5.30 30.05 12.70
C LYS A 126 -5.63 28.59 13.03
N THR A 127 -5.73 27.73 12.01
CA THR A 127 -6.02 26.31 12.17
C THR A 127 -4.85 25.54 12.80
N LYS A 128 -3.59 25.82 12.41
CA LYS A 128 -2.42 25.21 13.07
C LYS A 128 -2.24 25.71 14.51
N GLU A 129 -2.53 26.97 14.81
CA GLU A 129 -2.55 27.47 16.19
C GLU A 129 -3.65 26.80 17.01
N ASP A 130 -4.84 26.60 16.44
CA ASP A 130 -5.95 25.92 17.11
C ASP A 130 -5.64 24.43 17.36
N THR A 131 -5.06 23.71 16.39
CA THR A 131 -4.61 22.31 16.56
C THR A 131 -3.45 22.20 17.56
N LYS A 132 -2.44 23.08 17.48
CA LYS A 132 -1.33 23.10 18.47
C LYS A 132 -1.81 23.46 19.88
N ARG A 133 -2.73 24.41 20.00
CA ARG A 133 -3.36 24.80 21.27
C ARG A 133 -4.22 23.68 21.84
N TRP A 134 -4.86 22.89 20.99
CA TRP A 134 -5.67 21.74 21.38
C TRP A 134 -4.81 20.55 21.81
N LEU A 135 -3.76 20.19 21.06
CA LEU A 135 -2.74 19.20 21.46
C LEU A 135 -2.08 19.55 22.80
N ALA A 136 -1.76 20.83 23.02
CA ALA A 136 -1.21 21.31 24.29
C ALA A 136 -2.20 21.25 25.46
N LYS A 137 -3.52 21.35 25.20
CA LYS A 137 -4.56 21.14 26.22
C LYS A 137 -4.65 19.67 26.60
N ARG A 138 -4.61 18.74 25.63
CA ARG A 138 -4.71 17.30 25.90
C ARG A 138 -3.53 16.77 26.74
N ARG A 139 -2.29 17.19 26.42
CA ARG A 139 -1.11 16.89 27.25
C ARG A 139 -1.25 17.37 28.70
N ARG A 140 -1.99 18.46 28.96
CA ARG A 140 -2.25 18.93 30.34
C ARG A 140 -3.29 18.07 31.04
N THR A 141 -4.37 17.71 30.35
CA THR A 141 -5.43 16.87 30.93
C THR A 141 -4.98 15.43 31.24
N GLU A 142 -4.02 14.90 30.47
CA GLU A 142 -3.42 13.58 30.72
C GLU A 142 -2.37 13.62 31.85
N CYS A 143 -1.68 14.76 32.04
CA CYS A 143 -0.73 14.94 33.14
C CYS A 143 -1.42 15.19 34.50
N ASP A 144 -2.61 15.79 34.51
CA ASP A 144 -3.39 16.04 35.75
C ASP A 144 -4.01 14.77 36.38
N LYS A 145 -3.82 13.59 35.78
CA LYS A 145 -4.25 12.29 36.33
C LYS A 145 -3.13 11.42 36.90
N ALA A 146 -1.89 11.90 36.95
CA ALA A 146 -0.79 11.19 37.60
C ALA A 146 -0.29 12.02 38.80
N GLY A 147 -0.65 11.58 40.00
CA GLY A 147 -0.19 12.18 41.26
C GLY A 147 1.33 12.05 41.44
N GLU A 148 1.93 13.21 41.69
CA GLU A 148 3.11 13.49 42.54
C GLU A 148 4.26 12.46 42.64
N ALA A 149 5.41 12.82 42.08
CA ALA A 149 6.69 12.78 42.79
C ALA A 149 7.67 13.82 42.19
N SER A 150 8.46 14.43 43.05
CA SER A 150 9.13 15.72 42.88
C SER A 150 10.65 15.62 42.71
N CYS A 151 11.24 16.68 42.13
CA CYS A 151 12.67 17.10 42.09
C CYS A 151 13.58 16.27 41.14
N SER A 152 14.47 16.85 40.31
CA SER A 152 15.23 18.11 40.39
C SER A 152 15.82 18.53 39.03
N GLU A 153 16.14 19.83 38.93
CA GLU A 153 16.66 20.61 37.80
C GLU A 153 18.17 20.40 37.45
N PRO A 154 18.70 21.05 36.37
CA PRO A 154 19.68 20.48 35.44
C PRO A 154 21.12 20.99 35.61
N LEU A 155 22.07 20.40 34.87
CA LEU A 155 23.38 21.00 34.66
C LEU A 155 23.82 20.98 33.19
N SER A 156 24.15 22.19 32.75
CA SER A 156 24.81 22.62 31.52
C SER A 156 26.20 22.01 31.30
N THR A 157 26.60 21.83 30.03
CA THR A 157 27.90 22.31 29.53
C THR A 157 27.92 22.37 28.00
N ALA A 158 28.25 23.53 27.47
CA ALA A 158 28.65 23.77 26.09
C ALA A 158 30.16 23.53 25.93
N SER A 159 30.62 23.12 24.73
CA SER A 159 31.63 23.85 23.94
C SER A 159 32.17 23.06 22.73
N ASN A 160 32.12 23.74 21.57
CA ASN A 160 33.10 23.82 20.48
C ASN A 160 33.32 22.68 19.46
N THR A 161 32.84 22.96 18.24
CA THR A 161 33.58 23.16 16.96
C THR A 161 34.53 22.08 16.47
N LEU A 162 34.28 21.58 15.24
CA LEU A 162 35.23 21.53 14.10
C LEU A 162 34.55 20.94 12.85
N GLN A 163 34.60 21.67 11.72
CA GLN A 163 34.40 21.13 10.36
C GLN A 163 35.63 20.33 9.92
N PRO A 164 35.54 19.50 8.85
CA PRO A 164 35.96 19.99 7.54
C PRO A 164 35.06 19.54 6.36
N ALA A 165 35.43 20.02 5.17
CA ALA A 165 34.66 20.12 3.94
C ALA A 165 35.03 19.10 2.85
N GLU A 166 34.19 19.11 1.79
CA GLU A 166 34.43 18.80 0.37
C GLU A 166 34.45 17.34 -0.14
N GLY A 167 33.42 17.02 -0.96
CA GLY A 167 33.62 16.80 -2.41
C GLY A 167 33.22 15.43 -2.97
N SER A 168 32.17 15.37 -3.82
CA SER A 168 32.25 14.82 -5.19
C SER A 168 30.90 14.94 -5.94
N ASN A 169 30.98 15.41 -7.18
CA ASN A 169 29.90 15.56 -8.17
C ASN A 169 29.67 14.24 -8.93
N ILE A 170 28.41 13.84 -9.16
CA ILE A 170 28.03 13.00 -10.31
C ILE A 170 26.71 13.54 -10.89
N LYS A 171 26.66 13.53 -12.23
CA LYS A 171 25.80 14.31 -13.14
C LYS A 171 24.42 13.67 -13.31
N GLU A 172 23.40 14.51 -13.32
CA GLU A 172 22.08 14.24 -13.88
C GLU A 172 22.18 14.12 -15.41
N GLU A 173 21.69 13.01 -15.97
CA GLU A 173 21.46 12.89 -17.41
C GLU A 173 20.00 13.18 -17.73
N GLN A 174 19.87 14.08 -18.71
CA GLN A 174 18.72 14.84 -19.10
C GLN A 174 18.03 14.10 -20.25
N TRP A 175 16.81 13.60 -20.05
CA TRP A 175 15.98 13.11 -21.16
C TRP A 175 15.05 14.23 -21.64
N SER A 176 15.16 14.51 -22.93
CA SER A 176 14.58 15.63 -23.65
C SER A 176 13.07 15.53 -23.89
N ASN A 177 12.43 16.72 -23.82
CA ASN A 177 11.02 17.04 -24.03
C ASN A 177 10.36 16.53 -25.33
N GLY A 178 9.12 16.08 -25.18
CA GLY A 178 8.11 15.95 -26.23
C GLY A 178 6.76 16.53 -25.78
N THR A 179 6.53 17.80 -26.13
CA THR A 179 5.25 18.55 -26.25
C THR A 179 3.96 18.00 -25.61
N GLY A 180 3.53 18.67 -24.53
CA GLY A 180 2.14 18.79 -24.09
C GLY A 180 1.99 20.03 -23.22
N LEU A 181 1.35 21.09 -23.72
CA LEU A 181 1.06 22.30 -22.94
C LEU A 181 -0.30 22.12 -22.24
N GLY A 182 -0.29 21.88 -20.93
CA GLY A 182 -1.47 21.98 -20.05
C GLY A 182 -1.26 21.41 -18.64
N ASP A 183 -1.39 22.27 -17.62
CA ASP A 183 -1.63 21.95 -16.18
C ASP A 183 -0.59 21.18 -15.33
N ASP A 184 0.60 20.82 -15.82
CA ASP A 184 1.56 19.99 -15.04
C ASP A 184 2.17 20.63 -13.77
N GLU A 185 2.09 21.95 -13.56
CA GLU A 185 2.76 22.60 -12.41
C GLU A 185 2.04 22.44 -11.05
N ASP A 186 0.83 21.87 -11.01
CA ASP A 186 0.02 21.74 -9.78
C ASP A 186 -0.43 20.29 -9.47
N GLU A 187 0.09 19.28 -10.18
CA GLU A 187 -0.31 17.90 -9.92
C GLU A 187 0.06 17.46 -8.49
N GLY A 188 -0.90 16.83 -7.81
CA GLY A 188 -0.77 16.39 -6.42
C GLY A 188 -0.81 17.49 -5.36
N SER A 189 -1.02 18.75 -5.74
CA SER A 189 -1.34 19.80 -4.78
C SER A 189 -2.70 19.56 -4.11
N THR A 190 -2.95 20.24 -3.00
CA THR A 190 -4.25 20.15 -2.31
C THR A 190 -5.41 20.65 -3.18
N SER A 191 -5.20 21.70 -3.99
CA SER A 191 -6.22 22.18 -4.94
C SER A 191 -6.53 21.16 -6.02
N TYR A 192 -5.50 20.51 -6.56
CA TYR A 192 -5.65 19.44 -7.55
C TYR A 192 -6.43 18.25 -6.97
N VAL A 193 -6.04 17.79 -5.78
CA VAL A 193 -6.71 16.67 -5.08
C VAL A 193 -8.19 17.03 -4.85
N VAL A 194 -8.50 18.21 -4.30
CA VAL A 194 -9.88 18.65 -4.07
C VAL A 194 -10.68 18.68 -5.38
N LYS A 195 -10.11 19.19 -6.48
CA LYS A 195 -10.77 19.23 -7.79
C LYS A 195 -11.10 17.82 -8.29
N ARG A 196 -10.15 16.88 -8.20
CA ARG A 196 -10.32 15.49 -8.63
C ARG A 196 -11.35 14.75 -7.78
N ILE A 197 -11.26 14.85 -6.46
CA ILE A 197 -12.13 14.13 -5.54
C ILE A 197 -13.54 14.73 -5.50
N SER A 198 -13.68 16.06 -5.58
CA SER A 198 -15.01 16.69 -5.68
C SER A 198 -15.75 16.34 -6.97
N ALA A 199 -15.03 16.09 -8.07
CA ALA A 199 -15.65 15.60 -9.31
C ALA A 199 -16.04 14.12 -9.23
N PHE A 200 -15.41 13.38 -8.31
CA PHE A 200 -15.65 11.97 -8.09
C PHE A 200 -16.78 11.72 -7.10
N LEU A 201 -16.80 12.43 -5.97
CA LEU A 201 -17.83 12.31 -4.94
C LEU A 201 -19.12 13.01 -5.37
N ILE A 202 -20.24 12.33 -5.17
CA ILE A 202 -21.58 12.92 -5.32
C ILE A 202 -22.00 13.39 -3.93
N GLU A 203 -22.32 14.67 -3.78
CA GLU A 203 -22.58 15.32 -2.48
C GLU A 203 -23.67 14.62 -1.65
N THR A 204 -24.61 13.93 -2.30
CA THR A 204 -25.72 13.23 -1.66
C THR A 204 -25.43 11.75 -1.37
N GLU A 205 -24.31 11.20 -1.82
CA GLU A 205 -23.98 9.79 -1.64
C GLU A 205 -23.05 9.57 -0.43
N PRO A 206 -23.29 8.53 0.37
CA PRO A 206 -22.40 8.18 1.46
C PRO A 206 -21.06 7.68 0.91
N TYR A 207 -19.98 7.98 1.61
CA TYR A 207 -18.67 7.41 1.30
C TYR A 207 -17.90 7.04 2.57
N ILE A 208 -17.01 6.07 2.40
CA ILE A 208 -16.04 5.61 3.39
C ILE A 208 -14.72 6.35 3.14
N LEU A 209 -14.15 6.93 4.18
CA LEU A 209 -12.77 7.42 4.19
C LEU A 209 -11.91 6.35 4.87
N ASP A 210 -11.03 5.75 4.10
CA ASP A 210 -10.09 4.76 4.60
C ASP A 210 -8.68 5.36 4.62
N ILE A 211 -7.95 5.10 5.70
CA ILE A 211 -6.65 5.72 5.97
C ILE A 211 -5.68 4.69 6.52
N ASP A 212 -4.75 4.30 5.69
CA ASP A 212 -3.63 3.45 6.07
C ASP A 212 -2.46 4.35 6.46
N LEU A 213 -1.89 4.09 7.64
CA LEU A 213 -0.89 5.00 8.21
C LEU A 213 0.45 4.94 7.46
N ASP A 214 0.67 3.92 6.64
CA ASP A 214 1.82 3.83 5.75
C ASP A 214 1.76 4.83 4.58
N PHE A 215 0.61 5.47 4.32
CA PHE A 215 0.49 6.66 3.46
C PHE A 215 1.45 7.78 3.91
N PHE A 216 1.69 7.89 5.21
CA PHE A 216 2.53 8.95 5.77
C PHE A 216 4.01 8.57 5.86
N SER A 217 4.31 7.28 5.96
CA SER A 217 5.66 6.74 6.05
C SER A 217 5.59 5.23 5.81
N CYS A 218 6.25 4.74 4.76
CA CYS A 218 6.13 3.36 4.30
C CYS A 218 7.47 2.65 4.32
N LYS A 219 7.49 1.42 4.78
CA LYS A 219 8.63 0.51 4.78
C LYS A 219 8.27 -0.72 3.96
N ASN A 220 9.08 -1.03 2.96
CA ASN A 220 9.09 -2.39 2.39
C ASN A 220 9.85 -3.32 3.36
N PRO A 221 9.19 -4.27 4.06
CA PRO A 221 9.84 -5.15 5.03
C PRO A 221 10.82 -6.13 4.38
N PHE A 222 10.56 -6.56 3.15
CA PHE A 222 11.42 -7.51 2.45
C PHE A 222 12.83 -6.96 2.21
N LYS A 223 12.99 -5.63 2.07
CA LYS A 223 14.30 -4.97 1.89
C LYS A 223 15.29 -5.21 3.03
N GLU A 224 14.79 -5.56 4.21
CA GLU A 224 15.63 -5.88 5.37
C GLU A 224 15.90 -7.38 5.50
N LEU A 225 15.05 -8.23 4.91
CA LEU A 225 15.15 -9.69 4.97
C LEU A 225 16.17 -10.25 3.96
N TYR A 226 16.21 -9.65 2.77
CA TYR A 226 17.02 -10.14 1.66
C TYR A 226 18.07 -9.14 1.22
N THR A 227 19.19 -9.68 0.77
CA THR A 227 20.31 -8.91 0.21
C THR A 227 19.94 -8.35 -1.17
N GLN A 228 20.67 -7.32 -1.60
CA GLN A 228 20.49 -6.75 -2.93
C GLN A 228 20.70 -7.77 -4.06
N GLU A 229 21.58 -8.75 -3.88
CA GLU A 229 21.80 -9.84 -4.84
C GLU A 229 20.58 -10.77 -4.91
N GLU A 230 20.06 -11.23 -3.76
CA GLU A 230 18.86 -12.07 -3.72
C GLU A 230 17.66 -11.35 -4.33
N PHE A 231 17.49 -10.05 -4.08
CA PHE A 231 16.46 -9.23 -4.73
C PHE A 231 16.63 -9.14 -6.25
N ALA A 232 17.86 -9.03 -6.74
CA ALA A 232 18.10 -9.00 -8.18
C ALA A 232 17.70 -10.34 -8.83
N ILE A 233 17.94 -11.45 -8.15
CA ILE A 233 17.53 -12.78 -8.61
C ILE A 233 16.01 -12.95 -8.53
N LEU A 234 15.37 -12.52 -7.44
CA LEU A 234 13.91 -12.54 -7.33
C LEU A 234 13.26 -11.71 -8.44
N LYS A 235 13.78 -10.52 -8.72
CA LYS A 235 13.32 -9.70 -9.85
C LYS A 235 13.49 -10.41 -11.19
N GLU A 236 14.56 -11.18 -11.40
CA GLU A 236 14.73 -11.97 -12.62
C GLU A 236 13.69 -13.09 -12.73
N LEU A 237 13.50 -13.87 -11.66
CA LEU A 237 12.59 -15.01 -11.62
C LEU A 237 11.12 -14.59 -11.78
N TYR A 238 10.72 -13.52 -11.11
CA TYR A 238 9.34 -13.03 -11.07
C TYR A 238 9.04 -11.94 -12.10
N ASN A 239 10.00 -11.57 -12.96
CA ASN A 239 9.85 -10.48 -13.92
C ASN A 239 8.57 -10.64 -14.76
N PHE A 240 7.68 -9.66 -14.70
CA PHE A 240 6.49 -9.58 -15.52
C PHE A 240 6.79 -8.80 -16.81
N THR A 241 6.45 -9.39 -17.96
CA THR A 241 6.57 -8.72 -19.26
C THR A 241 5.20 -8.21 -19.68
N ALA A 242 4.99 -6.90 -19.51
CA ALA A 242 3.75 -6.23 -19.90
C ALA A 242 3.48 -6.33 -21.41
N PRO A 243 2.20 -6.37 -21.82
CA PRO A 243 1.82 -6.35 -23.22
C PRO A 243 2.04 -4.97 -23.85
N SER A 244 1.88 -4.87 -25.16
CA SER A 244 1.89 -3.59 -25.87
C SER A 244 0.76 -2.67 -25.37
N PRO A 245 0.93 -1.34 -25.32
CA PRO A 245 -0.15 -0.42 -24.98
C PRO A 245 -1.37 -0.52 -25.91
N ASP A 246 -1.15 -0.98 -27.14
CA ASP A 246 -2.19 -1.19 -28.16
C ASP A 246 -2.58 -2.67 -28.30
N ALA A 247 -2.27 -3.50 -27.28
CA ALA A 247 -2.55 -4.93 -27.32
C ALA A 247 -4.04 -5.22 -27.49
N ASP A 248 -4.35 -6.18 -28.36
CA ASP A 248 -5.71 -6.66 -28.53
C ASP A 248 -6.10 -7.71 -27.47
N GLU A 249 -7.35 -8.16 -27.52
CA GLU A 249 -7.91 -9.13 -26.56
C GLU A 249 -7.12 -10.45 -26.55
N GLU A 250 -6.65 -10.92 -27.70
CA GLU A 250 -5.88 -12.18 -27.82
C GLU A 250 -4.48 -12.01 -27.22
N GLU A 251 -3.82 -10.88 -27.48
CA GLU A 251 -2.51 -10.56 -26.90
C GLU A 251 -2.57 -10.40 -25.37
N LEU A 252 -3.68 -9.87 -24.84
CA LEU A 252 -3.92 -9.74 -23.40
C LEU A 252 -4.16 -11.11 -22.75
N ASP A 253 -5.00 -11.96 -23.34
CA ASP A 253 -5.26 -13.31 -22.87
C ASP A 253 -3.97 -14.14 -22.85
N GLU A 254 -3.17 -14.10 -23.93
CA GLU A 254 -1.87 -14.77 -23.97
C GLU A 254 -0.88 -14.23 -22.91
N CYS A 255 -0.95 -12.93 -22.61
CA CYS A 255 -0.09 -12.31 -21.59
C CYS A 255 -0.42 -12.82 -20.20
N VAL A 256 -1.71 -12.87 -19.86
CA VAL A 256 -2.22 -13.39 -18.58
C VAL A 256 -1.93 -14.88 -18.46
N ASP A 257 -2.20 -15.67 -19.51
CA ASP A 257 -1.92 -17.10 -19.50
C ASP A 257 -0.44 -17.37 -19.22
N ARG A 258 0.48 -16.72 -19.94
CA ARG A 258 1.93 -16.87 -19.68
C ARG A 258 2.30 -16.52 -18.24
N ARG A 259 1.68 -15.47 -17.68
CA ARG A 259 1.96 -15.03 -16.32
C ARG A 259 1.43 -16.02 -15.29
N VAL A 260 0.21 -16.52 -15.45
CA VAL A 260 -0.36 -17.54 -14.56
C VAL A 260 0.52 -18.79 -14.54
N HIS A 261 0.93 -19.31 -15.69
CA HIS A 261 1.83 -20.47 -15.75
C HIS A 261 3.18 -20.20 -15.06
N GLN A 262 3.75 -19.00 -15.23
CA GLN A 262 4.99 -18.63 -14.53
C GLN A 262 4.80 -18.63 -13.00
N LEU A 263 3.71 -18.08 -12.50
CA LEU A 263 3.41 -18.02 -11.07
C LEU A 263 3.14 -19.41 -10.50
N GLU A 264 2.39 -20.26 -11.21
CA GLU A 264 2.16 -21.66 -10.83
C GLU A 264 3.46 -22.47 -10.79
N ASP A 265 4.36 -22.29 -11.77
CA ASP A 265 5.68 -22.94 -11.77
C ASP A 265 6.54 -22.46 -10.60
N LEU A 266 6.49 -21.17 -10.23
CA LEU A 266 7.20 -20.61 -9.08
C LEU A 266 6.62 -21.14 -7.77
N GLU A 267 5.30 -21.10 -7.59
CA GLU A 267 4.61 -21.64 -6.40
C GLU A 267 4.96 -23.12 -6.21
N ALA A 268 4.88 -23.93 -7.27
CA ALA A 268 5.24 -25.34 -7.23
C ALA A 268 6.73 -25.56 -6.88
N ALA A 269 7.63 -24.74 -7.44
CA ALA A 269 9.05 -24.83 -7.12
C ALA A 269 9.33 -24.51 -5.64
N PHE A 270 8.73 -23.45 -5.10
CA PHE A 270 8.92 -23.08 -3.69
C PHE A 270 8.25 -24.07 -2.73
N ALA A 271 7.11 -24.66 -3.11
CA ALA A 271 6.48 -25.74 -2.35
C ALA A 271 7.37 -26.99 -2.29
N ASP A 272 7.95 -27.41 -3.42
CA ASP A 272 8.92 -28.51 -3.49
C ASP A 272 10.16 -28.23 -2.59
N LEU A 273 10.66 -27.00 -2.59
CA LEU A 273 11.82 -26.60 -1.76
C LEU A 273 11.53 -26.61 -0.24
N LEU A 274 10.28 -26.47 0.17
CA LEU A 274 9.89 -26.65 1.59
C LEU A 274 10.06 -28.11 2.03
N GLU A 275 9.87 -29.06 1.11
CA GLU A 275 10.03 -30.49 1.39
C GLU A 275 11.49 -30.94 1.27
N ASP A 276 12.19 -30.56 0.19
CA ASP A 276 13.58 -30.93 -0.09
C ASP A 276 14.32 -29.88 -0.94
N ASP A 277 15.22 -29.13 -0.31
CA ASP A 277 16.08 -28.13 -0.98
C ASP A 277 17.44 -28.69 -1.44
N GLY A 278 17.48 -30.00 -1.73
CA GLY A 278 18.66 -30.72 -2.21
C GLY A 278 19.11 -30.34 -3.62
N GLU A 279 20.40 -30.56 -3.91
CA GLU A 279 21.04 -30.15 -5.18
C GLU A 279 20.35 -30.74 -6.42
N GLU A 280 19.85 -31.99 -6.35
CA GLU A 280 19.12 -32.63 -7.44
C GLU A 280 17.80 -31.92 -7.75
N MET A 281 17.02 -31.59 -6.71
CA MET A 281 15.73 -30.91 -6.87
C MET A 281 15.91 -29.48 -7.38
N VAL A 282 16.86 -28.74 -6.80
CA VAL A 282 17.21 -27.38 -7.24
C VAL A 282 17.66 -27.37 -8.70
N THR A 283 18.51 -28.33 -9.10
CA THR A 283 19.00 -28.43 -10.49
C THR A 283 17.88 -28.80 -11.46
N ARG A 284 16.92 -29.64 -11.03
CA ARG A 284 15.73 -29.98 -11.83
C ARG A 284 14.93 -28.73 -12.16
N TRP A 285 14.57 -27.94 -11.15
CA TRP A 285 13.81 -26.70 -11.33
C TRP A 285 14.59 -25.64 -12.11
N ALA A 286 15.88 -25.47 -11.81
CA ALA A 286 16.72 -24.51 -12.54
C ALA A 286 16.93 -24.86 -14.03
N SER A 287 16.63 -26.09 -14.44
CA SER A 287 16.66 -26.50 -15.85
C SER A 287 15.41 -26.06 -16.62
N ASN A 288 14.36 -25.63 -15.94
CA ASN A 288 13.14 -25.13 -16.58
C ASN A 288 13.40 -23.73 -17.20
N PRO A 289 12.77 -23.42 -18.35
CA PRO A 289 12.86 -22.08 -18.93
C PRO A 289 12.46 -20.99 -17.92
N GLY A 290 13.27 -19.94 -17.78
CA GLY A 290 13.01 -18.83 -16.86
C GLY A 290 13.46 -19.07 -15.40
N MET A 291 13.87 -20.27 -15.03
CA MET A 291 14.22 -20.63 -13.64
C MET A 291 15.73 -20.77 -13.38
N ALA A 292 16.57 -20.43 -14.35
CA ALA A 292 18.02 -20.69 -14.30
C ALA A 292 18.72 -20.11 -13.06
N SER A 293 18.27 -18.96 -12.58
CA SER A 293 18.85 -18.27 -11.41
C SER A 293 18.33 -18.82 -10.06
N LEU A 294 17.35 -19.72 -10.04
CA LEU A 294 16.83 -20.34 -8.81
C LEU A 294 17.94 -21.05 -8.01
N ALA A 295 18.85 -21.74 -8.70
CA ALA A 295 19.97 -22.41 -8.04
C ALA A 295 20.92 -21.43 -7.33
N GLN A 296 21.15 -20.26 -7.93
CA GLN A 296 21.95 -19.20 -7.32
C GLN A 296 21.22 -18.60 -6.11
N LEU A 297 19.90 -18.40 -6.20
CA LEU A 297 19.08 -17.91 -5.09
C LEU A 297 19.15 -18.85 -3.89
N VAL A 298 18.87 -20.15 -4.11
CA VAL A 298 18.89 -21.17 -3.06
C VAL A 298 20.27 -21.25 -2.41
N PHE A 299 21.35 -21.24 -3.20
CA PHE A 299 22.71 -21.23 -2.68
C PHE A 299 22.98 -20.00 -1.79
N SER A 300 22.60 -18.82 -2.25
CA SER A 300 22.78 -17.56 -1.51
C SER A 300 22.01 -17.60 -0.17
N LEU A 301 20.74 -17.99 -0.20
CA LEU A 301 19.89 -18.12 0.98
C LEU A 301 20.48 -19.11 2.01
N LYS A 302 20.86 -20.31 1.56
CA LYS A 302 21.43 -21.36 2.42
C LYS A 302 22.77 -20.97 3.05
N SER A 303 23.53 -20.10 2.39
CA SER A 303 24.79 -19.58 2.94
C SER A 303 24.59 -18.70 4.19
N ARG A 304 23.43 -18.04 4.30
CA ARG A 304 23.07 -17.18 5.44
C ARG A 304 22.22 -17.91 6.47
N ASN A 305 21.29 -18.75 6.01
CA ASN A 305 20.40 -19.53 6.86
C ASN A 305 20.27 -20.96 6.30
N PRO A 306 20.73 -22.01 7.02
CA PRO A 306 20.65 -23.40 6.55
C PRO A 306 19.23 -23.92 6.27
N CYS A 307 18.20 -23.28 6.81
CA CYS A 307 16.79 -23.59 6.53
C CYS A 307 16.07 -22.28 6.17
N PRO A 308 16.16 -21.83 4.91
CA PRO A 308 15.47 -20.62 4.46
C PRO A 308 13.96 -20.75 4.61
N ASP A 309 13.29 -19.64 4.91
CA ASP A 309 11.84 -19.57 4.89
C ASP A 309 11.38 -19.38 3.44
N TYR A 310 11.22 -20.49 2.72
CA TYR A 310 10.88 -20.47 1.30
C TYR A 310 9.50 -19.88 1.01
N GLU A 311 8.57 -19.95 1.95
CA GLU A 311 7.28 -19.26 1.86
C GLU A 311 7.52 -17.74 1.82
N MET A 312 8.28 -17.21 2.79
CA MET A 312 8.62 -15.79 2.82
C MET A 312 9.44 -15.34 1.60
N VAL A 313 10.26 -16.23 1.00
CA VAL A 313 11.00 -15.94 -0.23
C VAL A 313 10.05 -15.84 -1.41
N HIS A 314 9.08 -16.75 -1.51
CA HIS A 314 8.04 -16.72 -2.54
C HIS A 314 7.21 -15.45 -2.44
N GLN A 315 6.73 -15.10 -1.25
CA GLN A 315 5.99 -13.86 -0.98
C GLN A 315 6.79 -12.62 -1.39
N ALA A 316 8.08 -12.54 -1.04
CA ALA A 316 8.93 -11.44 -1.50
C ALA A 316 9.08 -11.39 -3.02
N GLY A 317 9.16 -12.55 -3.68
CA GLY A 317 9.22 -12.66 -5.13
C GLY A 317 7.97 -12.13 -5.83
N LEU A 318 6.78 -12.42 -5.32
CA LEU A 318 5.50 -11.91 -5.87
C LEU A 318 5.47 -10.38 -5.95
N THR A 319 6.23 -9.70 -5.09
CA THR A 319 6.34 -8.24 -5.03
C THR A 319 7.46 -7.63 -5.90
N CYS A 320 8.15 -8.46 -6.68
CA CYS A 320 9.30 -8.10 -7.51
C CYS A 320 9.01 -8.15 -9.02
N ASP A 321 7.75 -8.13 -9.41
CA ASP A 321 7.27 -8.40 -10.76
C ASP A 321 7.50 -7.25 -11.77
N SER A 322 7.05 -6.04 -11.42
CA SER A 322 6.99 -4.91 -12.33
C SER A 322 7.33 -3.60 -11.61
N VAL A 323 6.55 -3.26 -10.59
CA VAL A 323 6.79 -2.12 -9.70
C VAL A 323 7.02 -2.65 -8.31
N GLU A 324 8.24 -2.45 -7.80
CA GLU A 324 8.60 -2.87 -6.45
C GLU A 324 7.73 -2.18 -5.39
N LEU A 325 7.49 -2.88 -4.28
CA LEU A 325 6.73 -2.31 -3.17
C LEU A 325 7.31 -0.97 -2.69
N PRO A 326 6.44 0.01 -2.37
CA PRO A 326 6.81 1.30 -1.83
C PRO A 326 7.76 1.21 -0.63
N HIS A 327 8.79 2.07 -0.63
CA HIS A 327 9.67 2.24 0.53
C HIS A 327 10.10 3.71 0.63
N HIS A 328 9.58 4.41 1.64
CA HIS A 328 9.91 5.78 1.95
C HIS A 328 9.64 6.07 3.43
N ILE A 329 10.71 6.06 4.24
CA ILE A 329 10.64 6.42 5.65
C ILE A 329 10.65 7.95 5.77
N SER A 330 9.48 8.53 6.02
CA SER A 330 9.30 9.98 6.12
C SER A 330 9.91 10.56 7.40
N THR A 331 10.39 11.80 7.32
CA THR A 331 10.74 12.58 8.53
C THR A 331 9.50 13.10 9.24
N ASP A 332 9.64 13.51 10.51
CA ASP A 332 8.54 14.13 11.26
C ASP A 332 7.97 15.38 10.55
N GLU A 333 8.83 16.18 9.92
CA GLU A 333 8.41 17.36 9.16
C GLU A 333 7.67 17.00 7.87
N GLU A 334 8.02 15.91 7.22
CA GLU A 334 7.30 15.41 6.05
C GLU A 334 5.93 14.85 6.43
N ILE A 335 5.86 14.03 7.48
CA ILE A 335 4.62 13.54 8.06
C ILE A 335 3.69 14.72 8.39
N ASP A 336 4.20 15.77 9.05
CA ASP A 336 3.41 16.97 9.36
C ASP A 336 2.88 17.69 8.11
N ARG A 337 3.65 17.71 7.01
CA ARG A 337 3.24 18.34 5.75
C ARG A 337 2.23 17.49 4.99
N LEU A 338 2.33 16.16 5.05
CA LEU A 338 1.32 15.24 4.50
C LEU A 338 0.02 15.31 5.30
N ILE A 339 0.09 15.27 6.64
CA ILE A 339 -1.08 15.45 7.51
C ILE A 339 -1.74 16.82 7.26
N SER A 340 -0.94 17.87 7.03
CA SER A 340 -1.46 19.18 6.62
C SER A 340 -2.17 19.12 5.27
N ALA A 341 -1.65 18.36 4.29
CA ALA A 341 -2.29 18.18 2.99
C ALA A 341 -3.65 17.48 3.15
N VAL A 342 -3.69 16.38 3.93
CA VAL A 342 -4.91 15.65 4.27
C VAL A 342 -5.95 16.55 4.90
N GLN A 343 -5.57 17.34 5.90
CA GLN A 343 -6.48 18.31 6.51
C GLN A 343 -7.05 19.29 5.48
N LEU A 344 -6.19 19.83 4.61
CA LEU A 344 -6.58 20.84 3.62
C LEU A 344 -7.53 20.28 2.57
N PHE A 345 -7.28 19.07 2.05
CA PHE A 345 -8.16 18.50 1.04
C PHE A 345 -9.42 17.88 1.62
N LEU A 346 -9.43 17.42 2.88
CA LEU A 346 -10.65 16.93 3.53
C LEU A 346 -11.60 18.06 3.95
N THR A 347 -11.06 19.27 4.23
CA THR A 347 -11.86 20.43 4.67
C THR A 347 -13.04 20.77 3.73
N PRO A 348 -12.86 20.85 2.40
CA PRO A 348 -13.96 21.16 1.48
C PRO A 348 -14.80 19.95 1.06
N LEU A 349 -14.42 18.72 1.44
CA LEU A 349 -15.16 17.52 1.04
C LEU A 349 -16.36 17.28 1.97
N PRO A 350 -17.40 16.56 1.49
CA PRO A 350 -18.52 16.14 2.33
C PRO A 350 -18.03 15.34 3.55
N LYS A 351 -18.80 15.31 4.64
CA LYS A 351 -18.44 14.50 5.81
C LYS A 351 -18.54 13.00 5.46
N PRO A 352 -17.51 12.17 5.72
CA PRO A 352 -17.58 10.73 5.50
C PRO A 352 -18.61 10.07 6.42
N THR A 353 -19.18 8.97 5.96
CA THR A 353 -20.16 8.16 6.73
C THR A 353 -19.46 7.26 7.75
N LEU A 354 -18.32 6.69 7.35
CA LEU A 354 -17.46 5.83 8.15
C LEU A 354 -16.01 6.23 7.89
N ILE A 355 -15.19 6.19 8.93
CA ILE A 355 -13.74 6.32 8.83
C ILE A 355 -13.13 5.03 9.33
N THR A 356 -12.34 4.37 8.50
CA THR A 356 -11.50 3.23 8.86
C THR A 356 -10.04 3.69 8.92
N MET A 357 -9.23 3.01 9.72
CA MET A 357 -7.82 3.34 9.86
C MET A 357 -7.02 2.07 10.13
N SER A 358 -6.14 1.71 9.21
CA SER A 358 -5.18 0.64 9.40
C SER A 358 -3.87 1.19 9.95
N ARG A 359 -3.28 0.47 10.91
CA ARG A 359 -1.98 0.81 11.47
C ARG A 359 -0.81 0.27 10.64
N SER A 360 -1.04 -0.80 9.89
CA SER A 360 -0.04 -1.55 9.08
C SER A 360 1.27 -1.81 9.83
N SER A 361 1.19 -2.01 11.16
CA SER A 361 2.36 -2.03 12.04
C SER A 361 2.81 -3.43 12.45
N LEU A 362 1.94 -4.44 12.35
CA LEU A 362 2.29 -5.83 12.70
C LEU A 362 3.06 -6.53 11.57
N ASP A 363 2.71 -6.11 10.37
CA ASP A 363 3.17 -6.41 9.03
C ASP A 363 4.32 -5.48 8.58
N GLU A 364 4.70 -4.54 9.46
CA GLU A 364 5.83 -3.62 9.35
C GLU A 364 5.82 -2.62 8.17
N TYR A 365 4.72 -2.49 7.42
CA TYR A 365 4.60 -1.50 6.35
C TYR A 365 4.62 -0.05 6.87
N CYS A 366 3.93 0.24 7.98
CA CYS A 366 4.11 1.49 8.71
C CYS A 366 5.20 1.32 9.78
N PRO A 367 6.26 2.15 9.82
CA PRO A 367 7.33 2.01 10.79
C PRO A 367 6.81 2.03 12.24
N VAL A 368 7.11 0.97 12.99
CA VAL A 368 6.63 0.76 14.38
C VAL A 368 7.02 1.89 15.33
N GLU A 369 8.13 2.58 15.07
CA GLU A 369 8.60 3.73 15.85
C GLU A 369 7.82 5.02 15.54
N GLN A 370 7.09 5.06 14.42
CA GLN A 370 6.36 6.24 13.95
C GLN A 370 4.84 6.10 14.07
N VAL A 371 4.30 4.88 14.00
CA VAL A 371 2.86 4.60 13.89
C VAL A 371 2.00 5.30 14.96
N ASP A 372 2.40 5.28 16.23
CA ASP A 372 1.62 5.90 17.32
C ASP A 372 1.59 7.43 17.22
N SER A 373 2.72 8.02 16.79
CA SER A 373 2.85 9.46 16.56
C SER A 373 1.98 9.89 15.37
N VAL A 374 2.04 9.15 14.26
CA VAL A 374 1.23 9.40 13.06
C VAL A 374 -0.25 9.28 13.39
N GLN A 375 -0.68 8.16 13.98
CA GLN A 375 -2.07 7.91 14.38
C GLN A 375 -2.62 9.06 15.22
N SER A 376 -1.87 9.48 16.24
CA SER A 376 -2.30 10.55 17.16
C SER A 376 -2.50 11.89 16.44
N ARG A 377 -1.65 12.21 15.46
CA ARG A 377 -1.75 13.45 14.66
C ARG A 377 -2.90 13.39 13.66
N VAL A 378 -3.13 12.25 13.01
CA VAL A 378 -4.26 12.03 12.10
C VAL A 378 -5.58 12.14 12.86
N LEU A 379 -5.72 11.45 14.01
CA LEU A 379 -6.91 11.54 14.86
C LEU A 379 -7.20 12.97 15.31
N ALA A 380 -6.16 13.76 15.64
CA ALA A 380 -6.33 15.16 15.99
C ALA A 380 -6.86 16.03 14.82
N VAL A 381 -6.44 15.73 13.58
CA VAL A 381 -6.99 16.38 12.38
C VAL A 381 -8.45 15.97 12.16
N LEU A 382 -8.77 14.68 12.27
CA LEU A 382 -10.14 14.18 12.10
C LEU A 382 -11.09 14.77 13.16
N GLU A 383 -10.67 14.85 14.41
CA GLU A 383 -11.47 15.46 15.49
C GLU A 383 -11.66 16.97 15.29
N ALA A 384 -10.64 17.67 14.77
CA ALA A 384 -10.75 19.08 14.43
C ALA A 384 -11.72 19.34 13.27
N LEU A 385 -11.80 18.43 12.29
CA LEU A 385 -12.68 18.54 11.13
C LEU A 385 -14.12 18.12 11.44
N TYR A 386 -14.30 17.03 12.20
CA TYR A 386 -15.59 16.36 12.33
C TYR A 386 -16.20 16.42 13.74
N GLY A 387 -15.48 17.00 14.71
CA GLY A 387 -15.87 17.05 16.11
C GLY A 387 -15.46 15.79 16.89
N PRO A 388 -15.98 15.59 18.11
CA PRO A 388 -15.66 14.43 18.93
C PRO A 388 -15.87 13.11 18.17
N LEU A 389 -14.86 12.24 18.21
CA LEU A 389 -14.85 10.96 17.52
C LEU A 389 -15.31 9.84 18.46
N ASP A 390 -16.17 8.95 17.96
CA ASP A 390 -16.46 7.67 18.61
C ASP A 390 -15.42 6.66 18.12
N LEU A 391 -14.39 6.40 18.95
CA LEU A 391 -13.22 5.61 18.56
C LEU A 391 -13.34 4.17 19.07
N HIS A 392 -13.25 3.23 18.13
CA HIS A 392 -13.19 1.79 18.39
C HIS A 392 -11.81 1.30 17.97
N LYS A 393 -11.04 0.77 18.93
CA LYS A 393 -9.65 0.32 18.71
C LYS A 393 -9.58 -1.19 18.89
N ASP A 394 -9.93 -1.91 17.84
CA ASP A 394 -10.07 -3.38 17.91
C ASP A 394 -8.75 -4.07 18.26
N TYR A 395 -7.62 -3.47 17.90
CA TYR A 395 -6.28 -3.98 18.25
C TYR A 395 -5.96 -3.96 19.75
N GLU A 396 -6.67 -3.16 20.58
CA GLU A 396 -6.46 -3.16 22.03
C GLU A 396 -7.13 -4.39 22.70
N ASN A 397 -8.22 -4.90 22.11
CA ASN A 397 -9.03 -5.99 22.68
C ASN A 397 -8.49 -7.40 22.38
N ASN A 398 -7.59 -7.54 21.40
CA ASN A 398 -6.99 -8.84 21.01
C ASN A 398 -5.93 -9.37 22.00
N SER A 399 -5.58 -8.61 23.04
CA SER A 399 -4.63 -9.05 24.07
C SER A 399 -5.22 -10.06 25.08
N THR A 400 -6.53 -10.33 25.02
CA THR A 400 -7.21 -11.29 25.91
C THR A 400 -7.77 -12.54 25.23
N GLU A 401 -7.86 -12.62 23.90
CA GLU A 401 -8.54 -13.73 23.20
C GLU A 401 -7.64 -14.57 22.26
N THR A 402 -6.36 -14.24 22.10
CA THR A 402 -5.44 -14.90 21.14
C THR A 402 -4.74 -16.16 21.65
N LEU A 403 -5.16 -16.76 22.77
CA LEU A 403 -4.57 -18.01 23.28
C LEU A 403 -5.16 -19.29 22.68
N ASP A 404 -6.28 -19.25 21.95
CA ASP A 404 -7.03 -20.46 21.56
C ASP A 404 -7.15 -20.75 20.05
N CYS A 405 -6.47 -20.00 19.17
CA CYS A 405 -6.49 -20.27 17.73
C CYS A 405 -5.07 -20.33 17.14
N GLN A 406 -4.32 -21.38 17.48
CA GLN A 406 -3.27 -21.86 16.58
C GLN A 406 -3.89 -22.86 15.59
N PRO A 407 -3.72 -22.69 14.27
CA PRO A 407 -4.05 -23.74 13.33
C PRO A 407 -3.11 -24.92 13.58
N GLN A 408 -3.68 -26.09 13.90
CA GLN A 408 -2.92 -27.33 13.87
C GLN A 408 -2.56 -27.63 12.41
N ALA A 409 -1.26 -27.61 12.12
CA ALA A 409 -0.73 -28.18 10.90
C ALA A 409 -1.19 -29.64 10.76
N SER A 410 -1.71 -29.98 9.58
CA SER A 410 -1.89 -31.35 9.11
C SER A 410 -1.45 -31.40 7.66
#